data_AF-A0A9D8KX04-F1
#
_entry.id   AF-A0A9D8KX04-F1
#
_cell.length_a   1.000
_cell.length_b   1.000
_cell.length_c   1.000
_cell.angle_alpha   90.00
_cell.angle_beta   90.00
_cell.angle_gamma   90.00
#
_symmetry.space_group_name_H-M   'P 1'
#
loop_
_entity.id
_entity.type
_entity.pdbx_description
1 polymer ?
#
loop_
_entity_poly.entity_id
_entity_poly.type
_entity_poly.pdbx_seq_one_letter_code
_entity_poly.pdbx_strand_id
1 'polypeptide(L)'
;QAITPMVDVVALFRDNSREEVREVMRTVRPSLLQFHGDEDDTFCRAFNMPYLKAVAMGGTEAVTARSLQLAHPHAAGFLLDSHAPGGSGGSGVAFDWSQVPAGLHRPFLLAGGIRPDNVFDAIASVQPWGVDVSSGIESAPGIKDGDRMRRFVEEVRRADMHDAST
;
A
#
# COMPACT_ATOMS: atom_id res chain seq x y z
N GLN A 1 -1.26 -11.27 -22.33
CA GLN A 1 -1.56 -10.48 -21.11
C GLN A 1 -2.06 -9.12 -21.57
N ALA A 2 -3.23 -8.68 -21.12
CA ALA A 2 -3.94 -7.50 -21.62
C ALA A 2 -3.83 -6.32 -20.63
N ILE A 3 -2.61 -5.97 -20.23
CA ILE A 3 -2.35 -4.79 -19.40
C ILE A 3 -1.71 -3.74 -20.31
N THR A 4 -2.20 -2.52 -20.23
CA THR A 4 -1.69 -1.39 -21.02
C THR A 4 -0.23 -1.14 -20.67
N PRO A 5 0.58 -0.66 -21.64
CA PRO A 5 1.91 -0.17 -21.34
C PRO A 5 1.89 0.84 -20.18
N MET A 6 2.95 0.87 -19.38
CA MET A 6 3.13 1.80 -18.26
C MET A 6 2.16 1.60 -17.07
N VAL A 7 1.55 0.41 -16.97
CA VAL A 7 0.82 -0.02 -15.76
C VAL A 7 1.58 -1.17 -15.11
N ASP A 8 2.01 -0.96 -13.88
CA ASP A 8 2.70 -1.98 -13.09
C ASP A 8 1.73 -3.04 -12.56
N VAL A 9 2.24 -4.26 -12.43
CA VAL A 9 1.51 -5.38 -11.85
C VAL A 9 2.13 -5.71 -10.51
N VAL A 10 1.38 -5.51 -9.44
CA VAL A 10 1.80 -5.82 -8.07
C VAL A 10 1.22 -7.15 -7.65
N ALA A 11 2.07 -8.09 -7.22
CA ALA A 11 1.62 -9.35 -6.63
C ALA A 11 1.66 -9.25 -5.10
N LEU A 12 0.50 -9.42 -4.46
CA LEU A 12 0.33 -9.34 -3.01
C LEU A 12 0.43 -10.73 -2.38
N PHE A 13 1.23 -10.84 -1.32
CA PHE A 13 1.42 -12.06 -0.54
C PHE A 13 1.22 -11.79 0.95
N ARG A 14 0.83 -12.84 1.67
CA ARG A 14 0.74 -12.83 3.12
C ARG A 14 1.09 -14.20 3.67
N ASP A 15 2.28 -14.31 4.24
CA ASP A 15 2.84 -15.52 4.86
C ASP A 15 2.87 -16.72 3.90
N ASN A 16 2.94 -16.44 2.59
CA ASN A 16 3.02 -17.46 1.56
C ASN A 16 4.38 -18.17 1.59
N SER A 17 4.39 -19.44 1.17
CA SER A 17 5.63 -20.18 1.00
C SER A 17 6.49 -19.61 -0.15
N ARG A 18 7.80 -19.87 -0.12
CA ARG A 18 8.70 -19.43 -1.22
C ARG A 18 8.30 -20.04 -2.55
N GLU A 19 7.77 -21.25 -2.52
CA GLU A 19 7.31 -22.01 -3.68
C GLU A 19 6.08 -21.34 -4.31
N GLU A 20 5.10 -20.94 -3.51
CA GLU A 20 3.92 -20.20 -3.98
C GLU A 20 4.30 -18.85 -4.57
N VAL A 21 5.17 -18.09 -3.90
CA VAL A 21 5.63 -16.78 -4.42
C VAL A 21 6.30 -16.96 -5.78
N ARG A 22 7.21 -17.94 -5.92
CA ARG A 22 7.89 -18.23 -7.20
C ARG A 22 6.93 -18.67 -8.29
N GLU A 23 5.92 -19.46 -7.95
CA GLU A 23 4.90 -19.91 -8.89
C GLU A 23 4.07 -18.73 -9.43
N VAL A 24 3.63 -17.83 -8.55
CA VAL A 24 2.95 -16.59 -8.95
C VAL A 24 3.86 -15.72 -9.81
N MET A 25 5.13 -15.56 -9.45
CA MET A 25 6.09 -14.79 -10.26
C MET A 25 6.26 -15.37 -11.68
N ARG A 26 6.33 -16.70 -11.80
CA ARG A 26 6.48 -17.39 -13.09
C ARG A 26 5.25 -17.22 -13.98
N THR A 27 4.06 -17.28 -13.37
CA THR A 27 2.77 -17.29 -14.09
C THR A 27 2.26 -15.89 -14.39
N VAL A 28 2.30 -14.97 -13.41
CA VAL A 28 1.76 -13.61 -13.52
C VAL A 28 2.78 -12.62 -14.09
N ARG A 29 4.08 -12.85 -13.84
CA ARG A 29 5.19 -11.95 -14.18
C ARG A 29 4.97 -10.51 -13.68
N PRO A 30 4.82 -10.32 -12.35
CA PRO A 30 4.66 -9.00 -11.76
C PRO A 30 5.92 -8.14 -11.94
N SER A 31 5.77 -6.81 -11.85
CA SER A 31 6.89 -5.87 -11.80
C SER A 31 7.27 -5.48 -10.36
N LEU A 32 6.40 -5.74 -9.39
CA LEU A 32 6.58 -5.42 -7.98
C LEU A 32 5.93 -6.49 -7.08
N LEU A 33 6.56 -6.82 -5.96
CA LEU A 33 5.97 -7.67 -4.92
C LEU A 33 5.46 -6.81 -3.76
N GLN A 34 4.41 -7.24 -3.08
CA GLN A 34 3.92 -6.62 -1.86
C GLN A 34 3.74 -7.70 -0.78
N PHE A 35 4.48 -7.58 0.32
CA PHE A 35 4.42 -8.52 1.43
C PHE A 35 3.66 -7.93 2.61
N HIS A 36 2.52 -8.54 2.94
CA HIS A 36 1.55 -8.05 3.91
C HIS A 36 1.54 -8.84 5.24
N GLY A 37 2.29 -9.94 5.32
CA GLY A 37 2.41 -10.78 6.51
C GLY A 37 3.60 -10.42 7.41
N ASP A 38 4.11 -11.43 8.10
CA ASP A 38 5.24 -11.36 9.03
C ASP A 38 6.58 -11.69 8.34
N GLU A 39 6.63 -11.61 7.00
CA GLU A 39 7.84 -11.94 6.24
C GLU A 39 8.97 -10.97 6.56
N ASP A 40 10.15 -11.50 6.94
CA ASP A 40 11.34 -10.70 7.20
C ASP A 40 12.04 -10.23 5.91
N ASP A 41 13.01 -9.32 6.04
CA ASP A 41 13.79 -8.82 4.91
C ASP A 41 14.54 -9.92 4.15
N THR A 42 14.99 -10.98 4.84
CA THR A 42 15.70 -12.10 4.22
C THR A 42 14.76 -12.93 3.34
N PHE A 43 13.51 -13.10 3.75
CA PHE A 43 12.47 -13.71 2.95
C PHE A 43 12.17 -12.85 1.73
N CYS A 44 11.83 -11.58 1.95
CA CYS A 44 11.40 -10.64 0.92
C CYS A 44 12.44 -10.45 -0.19
N ARG A 45 13.72 -10.29 0.17
CA ARG A 45 14.79 -10.01 -0.82
C ARG A 45 15.20 -11.22 -1.65
N ALA A 46 14.87 -12.43 -1.22
CA ALA A 46 15.32 -13.67 -1.88
C ALA A 46 14.73 -13.90 -3.28
N PHE A 47 13.72 -13.11 -3.66
CA PHE A 47 13.09 -13.19 -4.97
C PHE A 47 13.75 -12.29 -6.02
N ASN A 48 14.77 -11.50 -5.64
CA ASN A 48 15.51 -10.60 -6.54
C ASN A 48 14.59 -9.66 -7.36
N MET A 49 13.50 -9.20 -6.75
CA MET A 49 12.54 -8.26 -7.33
C MET A 49 12.28 -7.15 -6.31
N PRO A 50 12.03 -5.89 -6.74
CA PRO A 50 11.59 -4.85 -5.83
C PRO A 50 10.36 -5.29 -5.04
N TYR A 51 10.28 -4.89 -3.77
CA TYR A 51 9.15 -5.21 -2.92
C TYR A 51 8.69 -4.03 -2.07
N LEU A 52 7.39 -3.92 -1.82
CA LEU A 52 6.80 -3.10 -0.78
C LEU A 52 6.55 -3.95 0.46
N LYS A 53 6.89 -3.43 1.64
CA LYS A 53 6.47 -4.05 2.91
C LYS A 53 5.25 -3.34 3.45
N ALA A 54 4.17 -4.06 3.69
CA ALA A 54 3.03 -3.51 4.39
C ALA A 54 3.28 -3.44 5.90
N VAL A 55 2.78 -2.37 6.50
CA VAL A 55 2.95 -2.01 7.89
C VAL A 55 1.59 -1.71 8.49
N ALA A 56 1.23 -2.46 9.53
CA ALA A 56 0.00 -2.27 10.28
C ALA A 56 0.11 -1.01 11.16
N MET A 57 -0.77 -0.03 10.95
CA MET A 57 -0.84 1.20 11.75
C MET A 57 -1.97 1.18 12.79
N GLY A 58 -2.86 0.18 12.76
CA GLY A 58 -4.01 0.09 13.68
C GLY A 58 -3.69 -0.48 15.07
N GLY A 59 -2.45 -0.38 15.54
CA GLY A 59 -1.99 -0.92 16.83
C GLY A 59 -1.79 0.16 17.90
N THR A 60 -1.54 -0.26 19.15
CA THR A 60 -1.18 0.66 20.25
C THR A 60 0.30 1.01 20.28
N GLU A 61 1.14 0.23 19.60
CA GLU A 61 2.57 0.46 19.53
C GLU A 61 2.90 1.47 18.43
N ALA A 62 3.68 2.49 18.79
CA ALA A 62 4.12 3.50 17.83
C ALA A 62 5.11 2.89 16.84
N VAL A 63 4.75 2.91 15.56
CA VAL A 63 5.66 2.57 14.47
C VAL A 63 6.60 3.75 14.24
N THR A 64 7.91 3.48 14.15
CA THR A 64 8.92 4.51 13.88
C THR A 64 9.58 4.28 12.52
N ALA A 65 9.96 5.35 11.82
CA ALA A 65 10.70 5.23 10.56
C ALA A 65 12.01 4.44 10.74
N ARG A 66 12.70 4.64 11.88
CA ARG A 66 13.93 3.92 12.21
C ARG A 66 13.71 2.41 12.32
N SER A 67 12.67 1.97 13.04
CA SER A 67 12.40 0.54 13.20
C SER A 67 12.06 -0.13 11.86
N LEU A 68 11.22 0.51 11.04
CA LEU A 68 10.86 0.00 9.71
C LEU A 68 12.08 -0.15 8.79
N GLN A 69 12.93 0.87 8.73
CA GLN A 69 14.10 0.87 7.85
C GLN A 69 15.18 -0.11 8.32
N LEU A 70 15.28 -0.38 9.62
CA LEU A 70 16.16 -1.42 10.17
C LEU A 70 15.63 -2.83 9.94
N ALA A 71 14.30 -3.02 10.05
CA ALA A 71 13.66 -4.30 9.83
C ALA A 71 13.65 -4.70 8.34
N HIS A 72 13.47 -3.73 7.44
CA HIS A 72 13.38 -3.93 5.99
C HIS A 72 14.30 -2.97 5.22
N PRO A 73 15.63 -3.09 5.37
CA PRO A 73 16.58 -2.21 4.71
C PRO A 73 16.56 -2.32 3.18
N HIS A 74 16.04 -3.41 2.61
CA HIS A 74 15.98 -3.61 1.15
C HIS A 74 14.60 -3.34 0.53
N ALA A 75 13.61 -2.91 1.31
CA ALA A 75 12.30 -2.57 0.75
C ALA A 75 12.41 -1.43 -0.27
N ALA A 76 11.69 -1.51 -1.37
CA ALA A 76 11.58 -0.40 -2.32
C ALA A 76 10.76 0.76 -1.72
N GLY A 77 9.80 0.43 -0.86
CA GLY A 77 8.95 1.36 -0.13
C GLY A 77 8.08 0.65 0.89
N PHE A 78 7.23 1.40 1.56
CA PHE A 78 6.32 0.89 2.58
C PHE A 78 4.86 1.13 2.18
N LEU A 79 3.96 0.27 2.63
CA LEU A 79 2.52 0.50 2.53
C LEU A 79 1.97 0.58 3.94
N LEU A 80 1.50 1.76 4.34
CA LEU A 80 0.98 2.02 5.69
C LEU A 80 -0.52 1.77 5.68
N ASP A 81 -0.98 0.71 6.35
CA ASP A 81 -2.36 0.23 6.29
C ASP A 81 -3.05 0.37 7.66
N SER A 82 -4.36 0.61 7.67
CA SER A 82 -5.13 0.92 8.87
C SER A 82 -5.46 -0.28 9.75
N HIS A 83 -5.16 -1.50 9.30
CA HIS A 83 -5.47 -2.70 10.07
C HIS A 83 -4.60 -2.81 11.33
N ALA A 84 -5.14 -3.48 12.34
CA ALA A 84 -4.37 -3.89 13.51
C ALA A 84 -3.33 -4.97 13.14
N PRO A 85 -2.22 -5.09 13.89
CA PRO A 85 -1.26 -6.19 13.70
C PRO A 85 -1.96 -7.55 13.69
N GLY A 86 -1.66 -8.39 12.68
CA GLY A 86 -2.30 -9.70 12.49
C GLY A 86 -3.72 -9.65 11.90
N GLY A 87 -4.34 -8.48 11.75
CA GLY A 87 -5.64 -8.31 11.11
C GLY A 87 -5.61 -8.55 9.60
N SER A 88 -6.75 -8.85 8.99
CA SER A 88 -6.93 -8.71 7.54
C SER A 88 -7.19 -7.24 7.18
N GLY A 89 -6.51 -6.72 6.15
CA GLY A 89 -6.86 -5.43 5.56
C GLY A 89 -8.33 -5.37 5.10
N GLY A 90 -8.86 -4.16 4.93
CA GLY A 90 -10.20 -3.97 4.35
C GLY A 90 -11.35 -3.71 5.32
N SER A 91 -11.09 -3.37 6.59
CA SER A 91 -12.14 -2.94 7.55
C SER A 91 -12.91 -1.69 7.10
N GLY A 92 -12.38 -0.95 6.12
CA GLY A 92 -12.96 0.30 5.63
C GLY A 92 -12.80 1.46 6.62
N VAL A 93 -12.13 1.28 7.75
CA VAL A 93 -11.89 2.36 8.71
C VAL A 93 -10.49 2.91 8.50
N ALA A 94 -10.36 4.23 8.31
CA ALA A 94 -9.06 4.89 8.24
C ALA A 94 -8.46 4.99 9.65
N PHE A 95 -7.13 4.83 9.76
CA PHE A 95 -6.42 5.08 11.02
C PHE A 95 -6.15 6.58 11.18
N ASP A 96 -5.71 6.99 12.37
CA ASP A 96 -5.28 8.37 12.62
C ASP A 96 -3.98 8.64 11.84
N TRP A 97 -4.09 9.39 10.76
CA TRP A 97 -2.97 9.72 9.87
C TRP A 97 -1.84 10.50 10.56
N SER A 98 -2.09 11.12 11.71
CA SER A 98 -1.03 11.75 12.51
C SER A 98 0.00 10.73 13.04
N GLN A 99 -0.32 9.45 13.01
CA GLN A 99 0.57 8.35 13.40
C GLN A 99 1.56 7.95 12.30
N VAL A 100 1.45 8.50 11.09
CA VAL A 100 2.43 8.26 10.03
C VAL A 100 3.81 8.73 10.50
N PRO A 101 4.83 7.85 10.52
CA PRO A 101 6.12 8.19 11.10
C PRO A 101 6.87 9.22 10.25
N ALA A 102 7.32 10.29 10.89
CA ALA A 102 8.26 11.23 10.29
C ALA A 102 9.63 10.57 10.04
N GLY A 103 10.33 11.02 9.00
CA GLY A 103 11.71 10.59 8.72
C GLY A 103 11.86 9.28 7.93
N LEU A 104 10.78 8.80 7.29
CA LEU A 104 10.89 7.78 6.24
C LEU A 104 11.62 8.38 5.03
N HIS A 105 12.76 7.81 4.67
CA HIS A 105 13.51 8.23 3.46
C HIS A 105 13.13 7.43 2.21
N ARG A 106 12.40 6.33 2.37
CA ARG A 106 11.84 5.53 1.27
C ARG A 106 10.42 5.98 0.97
N PRO A 107 9.95 5.88 -0.28
CA PRO A 107 8.56 6.20 -0.62
C PRO A 107 7.60 5.32 0.18
N PHE A 108 6.45 5.87 0.52
CA PHE A 108 5.38 5.09 1.13
C PHE A 108 4.03 5.36 0.47
N LEU A 109 3.21 4.31 0.44
CA LEU A 109 1.81 4.37 0.04
C LEU A 109 0.94 4.44 1.29
N LEU A 110 -0.07 5.31 1.27
CA LEU A 110 -1.10 5.35 2.30
C LEU A 110 -2.28 4.45 1.90
N ALA A 111 -2.60 3.48 2.75
CA ALA A 111 -3.66 2.50 2.54
C ALA A 111 -4.62 2.46 3.74
N GLY A 112 -5.63 1.59 3.66
CA GLY A 112 -6.51 1.29 4.77
C GLY A 112 -7.64 2.32 4.96
N GLY A 113 -8.86 1.95 4.58
CA GLY A 113 -10.02 2.83 4.72
C GLY A 113 -10.02 4.06 3.80
N ILE A 114 -9.09 4.12 2.85
CA ILE A 114 -9.02 5.14 1.80
C ILE A 114 -10.19 4.97 0.81
N ARG A 115 -10.84 6.08 0.45
CA ARG A 115 -12.09 6.15 -0.33
C ARG A 115 -12.17 7.48 -1.10
N PRO A 116 -13.08 7.58 -2.09
CA PRO A 116 -13.27 8.84 -2.82
C PRO A 116 -13.61 10.03 -1.93
N ASP A 117 -14.27 9.83 -0.79
CA ASP A 117 -14.71 10.92 0.10
C ASP A 117 -13.61 11.45 1.02
N ASN A 118 -12.51 10.72 1.23
CA ASN A 118 -11.46 11.09 2.18
C ASN A 118 -10.05 11.18 1.56
N VAL A 119 -9.84 10.70 0.34
CA VAL A 119 -8.51 10.62 -0.27
C VAL A 119 -7.85 11.98 -0.46
N PHE A 120 -8.64 13.02 -0.74
CA PHE A 120 -8.11 14.38 -0.87
C PHE A 120 -7.48 14.85 0.44
N ASP A 121 -8.21 14.74 1.56
CA ASP A 121 -7.71 15.14 2.88
C ASP A 121 -6.53 14.27 3.32
N ALA A 122 -6.54 12.98 2.94
CA ALA A 122 -5.45 12.05 3.20
C ALA A 122 -4.15 12.52 2.56
N ILE A 123 -4.21 12.89 1.28
CA ILE A 123 -3.05 13.39 0.54
C ILE A 123 -2.60 14.74 1.09
N ALA A 124 -3.52 15.70 1.24
CA ALA A 124 -3.20 17.05 1.71
C ALA A 124 -2.55 17.05 3.11
N SER A 125 -2.95 16.13 3.99
CA SER A 125 -2.40 16.04 5.36
C SER A 125 -1.11 15.24 5.47
N VAL A 126 -1.00 14.12 4.75
CA VAL A 126 0.12 13.16 4.90
C VAL A 126 1.22 13.36 3.88
N GLN A 127 0.90 13.90 2.70
CA GLN A 127 1.80 14.02 1.55
C GLN A 127 2.50 12.68 1.21
N PRO A 128 1.75 11.58 1.02
CA PRO A 128 2.33 10.28 0.73
C PRO A 128 2.89 10.25 -0.70
N TRP A 129 3.79 9.31 -0.99
CA TRP A 129 4.26 9.10 -2.37
C TRP A 129 3.14 8.59 -3.29
N GLY A 130 2.17 7.87 -2.73
CA GLY A 130 0.96 7.47 -3.41
C GLY A 130 -0.10 6.94 -2.45
N VAL A 131 -1.26 6.56 -2.99
CA VAL A 131 -2.36 5.97 -2.22
C VAL A 131 -2.71 4.59 -2.76
N ASP A 132 -3.06 3.69 -1.86
CA ASP A 132 -3.57 2.35 -2.19
C ASP A 132 -5.03 2.22 -1.78
N VAL A 133 -5.87 1.72 -2.69
CA VAL A 133 -7.30 1.59 -2.48
C VAL A 133 -7.82 0.25 -2.96
N SER A 134 -8.52 -0.46 -2.06
CA SER A 134 -9.18 -1.71 -2.39
C SER A 134 -10.69 -1.61 -2.22
N SER A 135 -11.23 -1.86 -1.01
CA SER A 135 -12.68 -1.91 -0.77
C SER A 135 -13.39 -0.57 -0.92
N GLY A 136 -12.68 0.56 -0.80
CA GLY A 136 -13.25 1.90 -0.94
C GLY A 136 -13.84 2.24 -2.31
N ILE A 137 -13.47 1.45 -3.33
CA ILE A 137 -13.94 1.58 -4.72
C ILE A 137 -14.69 0.33 -5.20
N GLU A 138 -15.14 -0.52 -4.28
CA GLU A 138 -15.91 -1.73 -4.60
C GLU A 138 -17.42 -1.48 -4.49
N SER A 139 -18.21 -2.13 -5.34
CA SER A 139 -19.67 -2.23 -5.20
C SER A 139 -20.07 -3.43 -4.34
N ALA A 140 -19.27 -4.49 -4.38
CA ALA A 140 -19.33 -5.69 -3.55
C ALA A 140 -17.91 -6.26 -3.38
N PRO A 141 -17.63 -7.12 -2.38
CA PRO A 141 -16.29 -7.65 -2.13
C PRO A 141 -15.65 -8.24 -3.41
N GLY A 142 -14.51 -7.66 -3.82
CA GLY A 142 -13.77 -8.05 -5.03
C GLY A 142 -14.35 -7.56 -6.37
N ILE A 143 -15.47 -6.83 -6.36
CA ILE A 143 -16.10 -6.25 -7.55
C ILE A 143 -15.92 -4.73 -7.53
N LYS A 144 -15.02 -4.22 -8.39
CA LYS A 144 -14.76 -2.78 -8.52
C LYS A 144 -15.94 -2.05 -9.17
N ASP A 145 -16.21 -0.83 -8.69
CA ASP A 145 -17.22 0.08 -9.20
C ASP A 145 -16.56 1.19 -10.03
N GLY A 146 -16.88 1.26 -11.33
CA GLY A 146 -16.25 2.19 -12.26
C GLY A 146 -16.48 3.66 -11.93
N ASP A 147 -17.63 4.01 -11.32
CA ASP A 147 -17.92 5.38 -10.93
C ASP A 147 -17.15 5.77 -9.66
N ARG A 148 -17.04 4.86 -8.69
CA ARG A 148 -16.19 5.06 -7.51
C ARG A 148 -14.71 5.18 -7.89
N MET A 149 -14.23 4.34 -8.81
CA MET A 149 -12.86 4.42 -9.33
C MET A 149 -12.57 5.77 -9.97
N ARG A 150 -13.48 6.27 -10.83
CA ARG A 150 -13.33 7.57 -11.48
C ARG A 150 -13.26 8.71 -10.47
N ARG A 151 -14.23 8.75 -9.55
CA ARG A 151 -14.28 9.76 -8.47
C ARG A 151 -13.03 9.72 -7.59
N PHE A 152 -12.53 8.52 -7.29
CA PHE A 152 -11.29 8.35 -6.53
C PHE A 152 -10.11 9.05 -7.22
N VAL A 153 -9.91 8.77 -8.51
CA VAL A 153 -8.81 9.36 -9.29
C VAL A 153 -8.98 10.87 -9.45
N GLU A 154 -10.21 11.37 -9.61
CA GLU A 154 -10.50 12.80 -9.66
C GLU A 154 -10.09 13.52 -8.37
N GLU A 155 -10.41 12.95 -7.20
CA GLU A 155 -10.05 13.53 -5.91
C GLU A 155 -8.55 13.45 -5.61
N VAL A 156 -7.87 12.38 -6.05
CA VAL A 156 -6.39 12.31 -6.01
C VAL A 156 -5.77 13.44 -6.82
N ARG A 157 -6.20 13.62 -8.08
CA ARG A 157 -5.69 14.70 -8.95
C ARG A 157 -5.99 16.09 -8.40
N ARG A 158 -7.14 16.26 -7.74
CA ARG A 158 -7.51 17.52 -7.08
C ARG A 158 -6.53 17.85 -5.96
N ALA A 159 -6.07 16.87 -5.19
CA ALA A 159 -5.07 17.05 -4.15
C ALA A 159 -3.71 17.45 -4.74
N ASP A 160 -3.24 16.75 -5.78
CA ASP A 160 -1.95 17.07 -6.44
C ASP A 160 -1.89 18.53 -6.95
N MET A 161 -3.00 19.04 -7.48
CA MET A 161 -3.09 20.43 -7.96
C MET A 161 -3.16 21.46 -6.83
N HIS A 162 -3.67 21.07 -5.65
CA HIS A 162 -3.73 21.93 -4.48
C HIS A 162 -2.34 22.17 -3.91
N ASP A 163 -1.54 21.10 -3.80
CA ASP A 163 -0.17 21.18 -3.28
C ASP A 163 0.76 21.97 -4.21
N ALA A 164 0.55 21.90 -5.53
CA ALA A 164 1.32 22.69 -6.50
C ALA A 164 1.05 24.21 -6.43
N SER A 165 0.00 24.64 -5.72
CA SER A 165 -0.43 26.04 -5.62
C SER A 165 -0.07 26.71 -4.29
N THR A 166 0.58 25.98 -3.38
CA THR A 166 0.97 26.43 -2.03
C THR A 166 2.49 26.51 -1.91
#